data_AF-A0A370KIM2-F1
#
_entry.id   AF-A0A370KIM2-F1
#
_cell.length_a   1.000
_cell.length_b   1.000
_cell.length_c   1.000
_cell.angle_alpha   90.00
_cell.angle_beta   90.00
_cell.angle_gamma   90.00
#
_symmetry.space_group_name_H-M   'P 1'
#
loop_
_entity.id
_entity.type
_entity.pdbx_description
1 polymer ?
#
loop_
_entity_poly.entity_id
_entity_poly.type
_entity_poly.pdbx_seq_one_letter_code
_entity_poly.pdbx_strand_id
1 'polypeptide(L)'
;MSKAAVIMTDGENTMTDTVYTAYGWLADKKLGTSNATSAVAELNSRLSKVCTATKNAGVIIYTIAFNGPEVSTQNLMKGCASQDAFFFNSSTSAALQSAFKEIGVSLSNLRVSR
;
A
#
# COMPACT_ATOMS: atom_id res chain seq x y z
N MET A 1 11.19 -9.76 -18.72
CA MET A 1 11.75 -9.44 -17.39
C MET A 1 10.58 -9.27 -16.42
N SER A 2 10.58 -9.94 -15.25
CA SER A 2 9.57 -9.69 -14.21
C SER A 2 9.93 -8.39 -13.48
N LYS A 3 8.95 -7.50 -13.28
CA LYS A 3 9.10 -6.31 -12.44
C LYS A 3 8.38 -6.56 -11.11
N ALA A 4 8.87 -5.96 -10.04
CA ALA A 4 8.23 -6.01 -8.74
C ALA A 4 8.21 -4.64 -8.07
N ALA A 5 7.20 -4.41 -7.25
CA ALA A 5 7.04 -3.23 -6.40
C ALA A 5 6.77 -3.68 -4.96
N VAL A 6 7.35 -2.98 -3.99
CA VAL A 6 7.04 -3.15 -2.57
C VAL A 6 6.36 -1.87 -2.10
N ILE A 7 5.13 -2.00 -1.58
CA ILE A 7 4.36 -0.88 -1.04
C ILE A 7 4.29 -1.07 0.48
N MET A 8 4.71 -0.07 1.24
CA MET A 8 4.72 -0.11 2.70
C MET A 8 3.92 1.06 3.25
N THR A 9 3.19 0.82 4.33
CA THR A 9 2.57 1.87 5.15
C THR A 9 2.84 1.61 6.62
N ASP A 10 2.96 2.67 7.41
CA ASP A 10 3.02 2.65 8.88
C ASP A 10 1.72 3.15 9.55
N GLY A 11 0.69 3.43 8.75
CA GLY A 11 -0.60 3.92 9.21
C GLY A 11 -1.66 4.02 8.12
N GLU A 12 -2.75 4.71 8.45
CA GLU A 12 -3.91 4.95 7.61
C GLU A 12 -3.67 6.10 6.62
N ASN A 13 -4.43 6.13 5.53
CA ASN A 13 -4.57 7.36 4.76
C ASN A 13 -5.29 8.41 5.61
N THR A 14 -4.75 9.63 5.66
CA THR A 14 -5.30 10.74 6.44
C THR A 14 -5.58 11.94 5.54
N MET A 15 -6.65 12.68 5.85
CA MET A 15 -6.96 13.98 5.25
C MET A 15 -7.72 14.83 6.27
N THR A 16 -7.24 16.04 6.55
CA THR A 16 -7.88 16.99 7.46
C THR A 16 -7.94 18.38 6.82
N ASP A 17 -8.70 19.29 7.43
CA ASP A 17 -8.77 20.70 7.06
C ASP A 17 -7.56 21.52 7.56
N THR A 18 -6.83 21.02 8.54
CA THR A 18 -5.71 21.70 9.20
C THR A 18 -4.33 21.37 8.63
N VAL A 19 -4.21 20.33 7.80
CA VAL A 19 -2.93 19.86 7.27
C VAL A 19 -2.90 20.02 5.75
N TYR A 20 -1.89 20.73 5.25
CA TYR A 20 -1.61 20.81 3.82
C TYR A 20 -0.97 19.50 3.35
N THR A 21 -1.56 18.85 2.35
CA THR A 21 -1.11 17.54 1.85
C THR A 21 -0.61 17.63 0.41
N ALA A 22 -0.12 16.51 -0.14
CA ALA A 22 0.17 16.39 -1.58
C ALA A 22 -1.07 16.67 -2.47
N TYR A 23 -2.27 16.56 -1.90
CA TYR A 23 -3.53 16.86 -2.56
C TYR A 23 -4.06 18.27 -2.22
N GLY A 24 -3.23 19.15 -1.66
CA GLY A 24 -3.62 20.49 -1.23
C GLY A 24 -4.36 20.51 0.11
N TRP A 25 -5.13 21.57 0.34
CA TRP A 25 -6.04 21.66 1.48
C TRP A 25 -7.33 20.88 1.20
N LEU A 26 -7.99 20.38 2.25
CA LEU A 26 -9.30 19.73 2.09
C LEU A 26 -10.35 20.66 1.47
N ALA A 27 -10.26 21.96 1.77
CA ALA A 27 -11.13 22.99 1.19
C ALA A 27 -10.95 23.15 -0.33
N ASP A 28 -9.81 22.75 -0.89
CA ASP A 28 -9.53 22.84 -2.34
C ASP A 28 -10.32 21.81 -3.15
N LYS A 29 -10.93 20.81 -2.49
CA LYS A 29 -11.75 19.76 -3.11
C LYS A 29 -11.05 18.98 -4.25
N LYS A 30 -9.72 18.88 -4.24
CA LYS A 30 -8.94 18.09 -5.25
C LYS A 30 -9.20 16.58 -5.16
N LEU A 31 -9.78 16.13 -4.05
CA LEU A 31 -10.29 14.77 -3.84
C LEU A 31 -11.81 14.66 -4.11
N GLY A 32 -12.42 15.66 -4.74
CA GLY A 32 -13.85 15.69 -5.07
C GLY A 32 -14.77 16.04 -3.91
N THR A 33 -14.22 16.35 -2.74
CA THR A 33 -14.98 16.61 -1.51
C THR A 33 -14.20 17.52 -0.57
N SER A 34 -14.92 18.22 0.31
CA SER A 34 -14.36 18.95 1.46
C SER A 34 -14.69 18.26 2.79
N ASN A 35 -15.16 17.01 2.75
CA ASN A 35 -15.39 16.17 3.93
C ASN A 35 -14.19 15.22 4.13
N ALA A 36 -13.60 15.24 5.32
CA ALA A 36 -12.40 14.47 5.65
C ALA A 36 -12.57 12.96 5.44
N THR A 37 -13.68 12.39 5.92
CA THR A 37 -13.97 10.95 5.79
C THR A 37 -14.14 10.54 4.33
N SER A 38 -14.89 11.32 3.54
CA SER A 38 -15.03 11.07 2.10
C SER A 38 -13.70 11.21 1.36
N ALA A 39 -12.84 12.15 1.78
CA ALA A 39 -11.52 12.31 1.20
C ALA A 39 -10.61 11.12 1.48
N VAL A 40 -10.61 10.59 2.71
CA VAL A 40 -9.89 9.35 3.06
C VAL A 40 -10.41 8.16 2.25
N ALA A 41 -11.72 8.05 2.05
CA ALA A 41 -12.30 7.01 1.20
C ALA A 41 -11.82 7.12 -0.26
N GLU A 42 -11.72 8.34 -0.81
CA GLU A 42 -11.16 8.57 -2.15
C GLU A 42 -9.67 8.23 -2.21
N LEU A 43 -8.88 8.55 -1.18
CA LEU A 43 -7.47 8.16 -1.10
C LEU A 43 -7.31 6.62 -1.11
N ASN A 44 -8.12 5.91 -0.34
CA ASN A 44 -8.16 4.45 -0.34
C ASN A 44 -8.53 3.90 -1.73
N SER A 45 -9.55 4.49 -2.38
CA SER A 45 -9.95 4.11 -3.75
C SER A 45 -8.83 4.31 -4.76
N ARG A 46 -8.11 5.44 -4.69
CA ARG A 46 -6.96 5.73 -5.56
C ARG A 46 -5.84 4.73 -5.35
N LEU A 47 -5.51 4.36 -4.11
CA LEU A 47 -4.53 3.31 -3.84
C LEU A 47 -4.95 2.00 -4.52
N SER A 48 -6.18 1.53 -4.32
CA SER A 48 -6.68 0.31 -4.97
C SER A 48 -6.61 0.38 -6.51
N LYS A 49 -6.91 1.54 -7.11
CA LYS A 49 -6.81 1.76 -8.56
C LYS A 49 -5.35 1.65 -9.04
N VAL A 50 -4.41 2.28 -8.33
CA VAL A 50 -2.97 2.18 -8.65
C VAL A 50 -2.48 0.74 -8.53
N CYS A 51 -2.86 0.03 -7.48
CA CYS A 51 -2.49 -1.39 -7.31
C CYS A 51 -3.05 -2.24 -8.46
N THR A 52 -4.29 -2.01 -8.86
CA THR A 52 -4.92 -2.71 -9.99
C THR A 52 -4.19 -2.44 -11.30
N ALA A 53 -3.92 -1.16 -11.62
CA ALA A 53 -3.19 -0.79 -12.82
C ALA A 53 -1.76 -1.39 -12.85
N THR A 54 -1.09 -1.41 -11.70
CA THR A 54 0.25 -1.98 -11.54
C THR A 54 0.25 -3.49 -11.76
N LYS A 55 -0.74 -4.21 -11.20
CA LYS A 55 -0.95 -5.64 -11.47
C LYS A 55 -1.21 -5.92 -12.95
N ASN A 56 -2.07 -5.11 -13.59
CA ASN A 56 -2.38 -5.24 -15.02
C ASN A 56 -1.17 -4.97 -15.92
N ALA A 57 -0.21 -4.17 -15.47
CA ALA A 57 1.07 -3.96 -16.16
C ALA A 57 2.07 -5.12 -15.97
N GLY A 58 1.67 -6.21 -15.31
CA GLY A 58 2.51 -7.39 -15.06
C GLY A 58 3.56 -7.18 -13.98
N VAL A 59 3.37 -6.20 -13.09
CA VAL A 59 4.25 -5.94 -11.94
C VAL A 59 3.74 -6.71 -10.74
N ILE A 60 4.62 -7.48 -10.10
CA ILE A 60 4.32 -8.19 -8.85
C ILE A 60 4.35 -7.19 -7.70
N ILE A 61 3.29 -7.15 -6.91
CA ILE A 61 3.15 -6.25 -5.75
C ILE A 61 3.25 -7.06 -4.47
N TYR A 62 4.22 -6.70 -3.64
CA TYR A 62 4.29 -7.06 -2.23
C TYR A 62 3.86 -5.87 -1.39
N THR A 63 3.18 -6.13 -0.28
CA THR A 63 2.68 -5.07 0.59
C THR A 63 3.05 -5.34 2.04
N ILE A 64 3.46 -4.30 2.76
CA ILE A 64 3.82 -4.38 4.18
C ILE A 64 2.99 -3.37 4.97
N ALA A 65 2.26 -3.85 5.97
CA ALA A 65 1.64 -3.02 7.00
C ALA A 65 2.56 -3.02 8.23
N PHE A 66 3.16 -1.87 8.53
CA PHE A 66 4.09 -1.68 9.64
C PHE A 66 3.41 -0.97 10.81
N ASN A 67 3.87 -1.21 12.04
CA ASN A 67 3.38 -0.53 13.26
C ASN A 67 1.90 -0.80 13.61
N GLY A 68 1.30 -1.83 13.03
CA GLY A 68 -0.05 -2.31 13.39
C GLY A 68 -1.19 -1.34 13.04
N PRO A 69 -1.35 -0.95 11.76
CA PRO A 69 -2.45 -0.09 11.35
C PRO A 69 -3.79 -0.84 11.51
N GLU A 70 -4.89 -0.11 11.41
CA GLU A 70 -6.24 -0.65 11.53
C GLU A 70 -6.50 -1.83 10.57
N VAL A 71 -7.43 -2.70 10.95
CA VAL A 71 -7.84 -3.85 10.12
C VAL A 71 -8.33 -3.41 8.73
N SER A 72 -8.96 -2.23 8.64
CA SER A 72 -9.37 -1.61 7.37
C SER A 72 -8.17 -1.37 6.44
N THR A 73 -7.08 -0.79 6.94
CA THR A 73 -5.83 -0.56 6.23
C THR A 73 -5.12 -1.88 5.89
N GLN A 74 -5.09 -2.83 6.81
CA GLN A 74 -4.53 -4.16 6.55
C GLN A 74 -5.25 -4.85 5.39
N ASN A 75 -6.58 -4.79 5.36
CA ASN A 75 -7.38 -5.35 4.26
C ASN A 75 -7.15 -4.62 2.94
N LEU A 76 -7.01 -3.28 2.97
CA LEU A 76 -6.66 -2.49 1.78
C LEU A 76 -5.29 -2.90 1.21
N MET A 77 -4.29 -3.04 2.08
CA MET A 77 -2.95 -3.48 1.71
C MET A 77 -2.95 -4.91 1.20
N LYS A 78 -3.67 -5.82 1.85
CA LYS A 78 -3.85 -7.20 1.41
C LYS A 78 -4.49 -7.27 0.02
N GLY A 79 -5.52 -6.47 -0.27
CA GLY A 79 -6.14 -6.39 -1.61
C GLY A 79 -5.23 -5.76 -2.67
N CYS A 80 -4.29 -4.92 -2.25
CA CYS A 80 -3.30 -4.32 -3.14
C CYS A 80 -2.22 -5.32 -3.59
N ALA A 81 -1.83 -6.27 -2.72
CA ALA A 81 -0.88 -7.33 -3.05
C ALA A 81 -1.30 -8.14 -4.30
N SER A 82 -0.33 -8.73 -4.99
CA SER A 82 -0.60 -9.60 -6.14
C SER A 82 -1.09 -10.99 -5.74
N GLN A 83 -0.77 -11.43 -4.53
CA GLN A 83 -1.27 -12.66 -3.91
C GLN A 83 -1.45 -12.41 -2.42
N ASP A 84 -2.37 -13.13 -1.79
CA ASP A 84 -2.58 -13.06 -0.33
C ASP A 84 -1.29 -13.32 0.46
N ALA A 85 -0.43 -14.22 -0.02
CA ALA A 85 0.86 -14.54 0.58
C ALA A 85 1.92 -13.43 0.43
N PHE A 86 1.67 -12.40 -0.37
CA PHE A 86 2.59 -11.26 -0.56
C PHE A 86 2.22 -10.06 0.31
N PHE A 87 1.27 -10.23 1.23
CA PHE A 87 0.96 -9.29 2.29
C PHE A 87 1.67 -9.69 3.58
N PHE A 88 2.36 -8.73 4.20
CA PHE A 88 3.06 -8.89 5.46
C PHE A 88 2.51 -7.90 6.49
N ASN A 89 2.09 -8.42 7.65
CA ASN A 89 1.77 -7.61 8.82
C ASN A 89 2.97 -7.61 9.77
N SER A 90 3.72 -6.50 9.78
CA SER A 90 4.98 -6.35 10.50
C SER A 90 4.80 -5.38 11.67
N SER A 91 4.35 -5.87 12.82
CA SER A 91 4.15 -5.04 14.02
C SER A 91 5.44 -4.57 14.70
N THR A 92 6.61 -5.09 14.30
CA THR A 92 7.92 -4.77 14.91
C THR A 92 9.00 -4.59 13.86
N SER A 93 10.09 -3.90 14.19
CA SER A 93 11.26 -3.74 13.30
C SER A 93 11.89 -5.09 12.91
N ALA A 94 11.88 -6.07 13.82
CA ALA A 94 12.36 -7.42 13.52
C ALA A 94 11.43 -8.12 12.49
N ALA A 95 10.11 -8.00 12.66
CA ALA A 95 9.16 -8.53 11.69
C ALA A 95 9.27 -7.83 10.32
N LEU A 96 9.59 -6.53 10.31
CA LEU A 96 9.83 -5.77 9.08
C LEU A 96 11.08 -6.28 8.34
N GLN A 97 12.18 -6.52 9.07
CA GLN A 97 13.40 -7.10 8.50
C GLN A 97 13.15 -8.49 7.92
N SER A 98 12.38 -9.34 8.62
CA SER A 98 11.98 -10.66 8.13
C SER A 98 11.15 -10.56 6.84
N ALA A 99 10.16 -9.65 6.78
CA ALA A 99 9.34 -9.45 5.59
C ALA A 99 10.20 -9.06 4.37
N PHE A 100 11.12 -8.10 4.50
CA PHE A 100 12.02 -7.73 3.41
C PHE A 100 12.96 -8.87 2.99
N LYS A 101 13.43 -9.69 3.95
CA LYS A 101 14.25 -10.87 3.65
C LYS A 101 13.46 -11.90 2.84
N GLU A 102 12.21 -12.18 3.22
CA GLU A 102 11.33 -13.10 2.48
C GLU A 102 11.02 -12.61 1.07
N ILE A 103 10.74 -11.31 0.90
CA ILE A 103 10.57 -10.68 -0.42
C ILE A 103 11.85 -10.85 -1.26
N GLY A 104 13.03 -10.61 -0.68
CA GLY A 104 14.31 -10.78 -1.37
C GLY A 104 14.56 -12.22 -1.86
N VAL A 105 14.22 -13.23 -1.04
CA VAL A 105 14.29 -14.65 -1.43
C VAL A 105 13.29 -14.96 -2.54
N SER A 106 12.04 -14.50 -2.41
CA SER A 106 10.99 -14.69 -3.42
C SER A 106 11.40 -14.13 -4.80
N LEU A 107 11.93 -12.90 -4.82
CA LEU A 107 12.42 -12.26 -6.04
C LEU A 107 13.66 -12.94 -6.62
N SER A 108 14.56 -13.45 -5.77
CA SER A 108 15.75 -14.18 -6.21
C SER A 108 15.37 -15.49 -6.91
N ASN A 109 14.42 -16.25 -6.35
CA ASN A 109 13.91 -17.48 -6.97
C ASN A 109 13.22 -17.20 -8.31
N LEU A 110 12.47 -16.10 -8.42
CA LEU A 110 11.84 -15.67 -9.67
C LEU A 110 12.84 -15.31 -10.77
N ARG A 111 14.06 -14.89 -10.38
CA ARG A 111 15.16 -14.61 -11.31
C ARG A 111 15.83 -15.89 -11.80
N VAL A 112 15.97 -16.91 -10.95
CA VAL A 112 16.65 -18.17 -11.29
C VAL A 112 15.77 -19.09 -12.16
N SER A 113 14.44 -19.00 -12.05
CA SER A 113 13.51 -19.78 -12.87
C SER A 113 13.35 -19.27 -14.32
N ARG A 114 14.09 -18.23 -14.70
CA ARG A 114 14.07 -17.60 -16.03
C ARG A 114 15.42 -17.78 -16.71
#